data_AF-A0A3M1WZS5-F1
#
_entry.id   AF-A0A3M1WZS5-F1
#
_cell.length_a   1.000
_cell.length_b   1.000
_cell.length_c   1.000
_cell.angle_alpha   90.00
_cell.angle_beta   90.00
_cell.angle_gamma   90.00
#
_symmetry.space_group_name_H-M   'P 1'
#
loop_
_entity.id
_entity.type
_entity.pdbx_description
1 polymer ?
#
loop_
_entity_poly.entity_id
_entity_poly.type
_entity_poly.pdbx_seq_one_letter_code
_entity_poly.pdbx_strand_id
1 'polypeptide(L)'
;MLVLMTSCTAEVFLPPLLRGITQLEGPERQVRVVAVMDSLEAAGQIPLIVGDTVYYLLRQEADRVTLAGDLNGWDPEQTPMRRLAGTDLWYQAFATEAEARLTYKYVIDGETWVPDPHNPRLDEVGEYDNSLLQMPDYVPPPEVAYYPDLPHGRLDTLPVDTQAWPQCRHLLVYTPPGYDRSAQAYPTAYFHDGLNQVKLAKMPNILDYLIDQGQIQPIIAVLIEPADRNRDYAFEGRFDFAALVAQEVVPWVDD
;
A
#
# COMPACT_ATOMS: atom_id res chain seq x y z
N MET A 1 6.41 -15.59 -2.19
CA MET A 1 5.96 -16.56 -1.18
C MET A 1 4.48 -16.76 -1.42
N LEU A 2 4.09 -17.94 -1.91
CA LEU A 2 2.72 -18.25 -2.30
C LEU A 2 1.90 -18.36 -1.01
N VAL A 3 0.95 -17.43 -0.77
CA VAL A 3 0.01 -17.54 0.35
C VAL A 3 -0.82 -18.80 0.11
N LEU A 4 -0.46 -19.88 0.78
CA LEU A 4 -1.25 -21.10 0.82
C LEU A 4 -2.48 -20.80 1.68
N MET A 5 -3.51 -20.24 1.05
CA MET A 5 -4.88 -20.24 1.58
C MET A 5 -5.33 -21.70 1.61
N THR A 6 -4.98 -22.41 2.68
CA THR A 6 -5.52 -23.74 2.95
C THR A 6 -7.03 -23.60 3.08
N SER A 7 -7.75 -24.17 2.11
CA SER A 7 -9.19 -24.32 2.11
C SER A 7 -9.62 -25.27 3.23
N CYS A 8 -9.63 -24.77 4.47
CA CYS A 8 -10.34 -25.41 5.55
C CYS A 8 -11.72 -24.79 5.59
N THR A 9 -12.73 -25.61 5.31
CA THR A 9 -14.16 -25.27 5.38
C THR A 9 -14.50 -24.74 6.77
N ALA A 10 -14.46 -23.44 6.96
CA ALA A 10 -14.86 -22.80 8.20
C ALA A 10 -16.27 -22.23 8.03
N GLU A 11 -17.19 -22.70 8.87
CA GLU A 11 -18.09 -21.77 9.54
C GLU A 11 -17.24 -20.59 10.04
N VAL A 12 -17.07 -19.55 9.22
CA VAL A 12 -16.45 -18.30 9.63
C VAL A 12 -17.32 -17.80 10.79
N PHE A 13 -16.85 -18.05 12.00
CA PHE A 13 -17.60 -17.80 13.22
C PHE A 13 -17.93 -16.31 13.23
N LEU A 14 -19.22 -15.98 13.16
CA LEU A 14 -19.73 -14.66 13.54
C LEU A 14 -18.97 -14.25 14.81
N PRO A 15 -18.27 -13.09 14.78
CA PRO A 15 -17.53 -12.64 15.94
C PRO A 15 -18.49 -12.63 17.12
N PRO A 16 -18.04 -12.99 18.34
CA PRO A 16 -18.93 -13.14 19.50
C PRO A 16 -19.89 -11.94 19.68
N LEU A 17 -19.41 -10.75 19.32
CA LEU A 17 -20.14 -9.49 19.36
C LEU A 17 -21.34 -9.43 18.38
N LEU A 18 -21.26 -10.11 17.22
CA LEU A 18 -22.36 -10.22 16.26
C LEU A 18 -23.34 -11.37 16.57
N ARG A 19 -22.96 -12.36 17.39
CA ARG A 19 -23.88 -13.45 17.82
C ARG A 19 -25.05 -12.94 18.65
N GLY A 20 -24.85 -11.85 19.41
CA GLY A 20 -25.94 -11.21 20.15
C GLY A 20 -27.01 -10.62 19.22
N ILE A 21 -26.63 -10.13 18.05
CA ILE A 21 -27.55 -9.56 17.06
C ILE A 21 -28.41 -10.65 16.43
N THR A 22 -27.87 -11.86 16.23
CA THR A 22 -28.64 -12.95 15.63
C THR A 22 -29.80 -13.43 16.49
N GLN A 23 -29.84 -13.09 17.78
CA GLN A 23 -30.94 -13.43 18.70
C GLN A 23 -32.07 -12.39 18.70
N LEU A 24 -31.86 -11.24 18.05
CA LEU A 24 -32.87 -10.17 17.93
C LEU A 24 -33.66 -10.33 16.64
N GLU A 25 -34.91 -9.87 16.65
CA GLU A 25 -35.82 -9.89 15.51
C GLU A 25 -36.36 -8.49 15.19
N GLY A 26 -36.87 -8.33 13.97
CA GLY A 26 -37.51 -7.08 13.55
C GLY A 26 -36.60 -5.86 13.66
N PRO A 27 -37.16 -4.67 13.94
CA PRO A 27 -36.40 -3.41 14.00
C PRO A 27 -35.28 -3.39 15.04
N GLU A 28 -35.42 -4.13 16.14
CA GLU A 28 -34.42 -4.18 17.23
C GLU A 28 -33.08 -4.72 16.74
N ARG A 29 -33.10 -5.65 15.78
CA ARG A 29 -31.89 -6.20 15.18
C ARG A 29 -31.07 -5.12 14.48
N GLN A 30 -31.72 -4.27 13.68
CA GLN A 30 -31.05 -3.17 12.97
C GLN A 30 -30.55 -2.10 13.93
N VAL A 31 -31.32 -1.77 14.96
CA VAL A 31 -30.88 -0.83 16.03
C VAL A 31 -29.62 -1.35 16.71
N ARG A 32 -29.54 -2.66 16.97
CA ARG A 32 -28.34 -3.25 17.58
C ARG A 32 -27.14 -3.25 16.63
N VAL A 33 -27.32 -3.48 15.33
CA VAL A 33 -26.25 -3.35 14.33
C VAL A 33 -25.65 -1.95 14.37
N VAL A 34 -26.50 -0.92 14.33
CA VAL A 34 -26.06 0.48 14.37
C VAL A 34 -25.25 0.74 15.64
N ALA A 35 -25.80 0.40 16.81
CA ALA A 35 -25.13 0.64 18.09
C ALA A 35 -23.78 -0.08 18.20
N VAL A 36 -23.66 -1.30 17.65
CA VAL A 36 -22.40 -2.04 17.62
C VAL A 36 -21.38 -1.36 16.70
N MET A 37 -21.77 -1.02 15.47
CA MET A 37 -20.86 -0.39 14.51
C MET A 37 -20.38 0.97 15.02
N ASP A 38 -21.28 1.80 15.56
CA ASP A 38 -20.93 3.09 16.16
C ASP A 38 -19.93 2.92 17.32
N SER A 39 -20.10 1.87 18.14
CA SER A 39 -19.19 1.60 19.26
C SER A 39 -17.81 1.15 18.79
N LEU A 40 -17.73 0.33 17.74
CA LEU A 40 -16.48 -0.13 17.15
C LEU A 40 -15.74 1.00 16.44
N GLU A 41 -16.46 1.83 15.68
CA GLU A 41 -15.91 3.02 15.01
C GLU A 41 -15.36 4.02 16.02
N ALA A 42 -16.14 4.35 17.06
CA ALA A 42 -15.70 5.24 18.13
C ALA A 42 -14.46 4.72 18.89
N ALA A 43 -14.27 3.39 18.93
CA ALA A 43 -13.10 2.76 19.50
C ALA A 43 -11.92 2.61 18.52
N GLY A 44 -12.08 2.98 17.24
CA GLY A 44 -11.05 2.76 16.21
C GLY A 44 -10.77 1.28 15.95
N GLN A 45 -11.77 0.42 16.12
CA GLN A 45 -11.68 -1.04 16.04
C GLN A 45 -12.32 -1.59 14.75
N ILE A 46 -12.37 -0.80 13.68
CA ILE A 46 -12.79 -1.27 12.36
C ILE A 46 -11.59 -1.19 11.40
N PRO A 47 -11.18 -2.31 10.76
CA PRO A 47 -11.75 -3.65 10.88
C PRO A 47 -11.51 -4.26 12.28
N LEU A 48 -12.40 -5.15 12.72
CA LEU A 48 -12.36 -5.72 14.06
C LEU A 48 -11.36 -6.89 14.11
N ILE A 49 -10.40 -6.81 15.02
CA ILE A 49 -9.38 -7.85 15.21
C ILE A 49 -9.68 -8.62 16.50
N VAL A 50 -9.82 -9.95 16.41
CA VAL A 50 -10.01 -10.85 17.56
C VAL A 50 -9.05 -12.02 17.44
N GLY A 51 -8.00 -12.03 18.27
CA GLY A 51 -6.90 -12.99 18.10
C GLY A 51 -6.19 -12.73 16.77
N ASP A 52 -6.04 -13.78 15.97
CA ASP A 52 -5.48 -13.73 14.62
C ASP A 52 -6.54 -13.46 13.53
N THR A 53 -7.81 -13.35 13.91
CA THR A 53 -8.91 -13.21 12.95
C THR A 53 -9.31 -11.76 12.78
N VAL A 54 -9.32 -11.30 11.53
CA VAL A 54 -9.80 -9.96 11.13
C VAL A 54 -11.19 -10.08 10.58
N TYR A 55 -12.11 -9.28 11.11
CA TYR A 55 -13.49 -9.14 10.67
C TYR A 55 -13.65 -7.82 9.92
N TYR A 56 -13.87 -7.93 8.62
CA TYR A 56 -14.23 -6.82 7.74
C TYR A 56 -15.73 -6.58 7.85
N LEU A 57 -16.14 -5.35 8.10
CA LEU A 57 -17.51 -4.99 8.43
C LEU A 57 -17.92 -3.76 7.62
N LEU A 58 -19.02 -3.87 6.87
CA LEU A 58 -19.57 -2.76 6.12
C LEU A 58 -21.08 -2.71 6.28
N ARG A 59 -21.62 -1.56 6.70
CA ARG A 59 -23.06 -1.30 6.61
C ARG A 59 -23.38 -0.70 5.24
N GLN A 60 -24.17 -1.41 4.45
CA GLN A 60 -24.53 -0.99 3.11
C GLN A 60 -25.84 -1.66 2.66
N GLU A 61 -26.78 -0.85 2.17
CA GLU A 61 -27.88 -1.38 1.36
C GLU A 61 -27.34 -1.64 -0.06
N ALA A 62 -27.25 -2.93 -0.41
CA ALA A 62 -26.72 -3.43 -1.68
C ALA A 62 -27.26 -4.85 -1.92
N ASP A 63 -27.13 -5.32 -3.17
CA ASP A 63 -27.43 -6.71 -3.53
C ASP A 63 -26.23 -7.61 -3.30
N ARG A 64 -25.01 -7.08 -3.49
CA ARG A 64 -23.76 -7.80 -3.30
C ARG A 64 -22.66 -6.89 -2.77
N VAL A 65 -21.89 -7.39 -1.81
CA VAL A 65 -20.62 -6.77 -1.39
C VAL A 65 -19.52 -7.82 -1.48
N THR A 66 -18.39 -7.46 -2.06
CA THR A 66 -17.16 -8.26 -2.03
C THR A 66 -16.01 -7.47 -1.42
N LEU A 67 -14.96 -8.17 -1.01
CA LEU A 67 -13.72 -7.61 -0.49
C LEU A 67 -12.62 -7.82 -1.53
N ALA A 68 -11.92 -6.76 -1.93
CA ALA A 68 -10.77 -6.85 -2.81
C ALA A 68 -9.55 -6.26 -2.10
N GLY A 69 -8.40 -6.92 -2.19
CA GLY A 69 -7.19 -6.45 -1.53
C GLY A 69 -6.02 -7.40 -1.71
N ASP A 70 -4.94 -7.15 -0.97
CA ASP A 70 -3.71 -7.96 -1.04
C ASP A 70 -3.97 -9.45 -0.76
N LEU A 71 -4.95 -9.73 0.12
CA LEU A 71 -5.36 -11.09 0.50
C LEU A 71 -5.87 -11.94 -0.68
N ASN A 72 -6.37 -11.34 -1.76
CA ASN A 72 -6.89 -12.06 -2.92
C ASN A 72 -6.35 -11.52 -4.26
N GLY A 73 -5.23 -10.79 -4.23
CA GLY A 73 -4.65 -10.21 -5.43
C GLY A 73 -5.56 -9.21 -6.13
N TRP A 74 -6.38 -8.47 -5.36
CA TRP A 74 -7.28 -7.43 -5.87
C TRP A 74 -8.38 -7.93 -6.83
N ASP A 75 -8.71 -9.22 -6.79
CA ASP A 75 -9.83 -9.77 -7.56
C ASP A 75 -11.18 -9.43 -6.90
N PRO A 76 -12.07 -8.67 -7.57
CA PRO A 76 -13.34 -8.24 -6.99
C PRO A 76 -14.37 -9.36 -6.87
N GLU A 77 -14.13 -10.56 -7.41
CA GLU A 77 -15.09 -11.66 -7.40
C GLU A 77 -14.73 -12.76 -6.41
N GLN A 78 -13.46 -12.87 -6.02
CA GLN A 78 -12.97 -14.00 -5.22
C GLN A 78 -13.43 -14.01 -3.77
N THR A 79 -13.81 -12.85 -3.21
CA THR A 79 -14.15 -12.74 -1.78
C THR A 79 -15.53 -12.10 -1.56
N PRO A 80 -16.63 -12.83 -1.81
CA PRO A 80 -17.96 -12.35 -1.44
C PRO A 80 -18.12 -12.23 0.06
N MET A 81 -18.73 -11.13 0.52
CA MET A 81 -19.10 -10.93 1.91
C MET A 81 -20.48 -11.53 2.21
N ARG A 82 -20.71 -11.85 3.48
CA ARG A 82 -21.99 -12.38 3.96
C ARG A 82 -22.83 -11.25 4.52
N ARG A 83 -24.07 -11.11 4.06
CA ARG A 83 -25.05 -10.21 4.69
C ARG A 83 -25.60 -10.87 5.96
N LEU A 84 -25.56 -10.16 7.07
CA LEU A 84 -26.27 -10.57 8.28
C LEU A 84 -27.77 -10.43 8.01
N ALA A 85 -28.47 -11.57 7.98
CA ALA A 85 -29.86 -11.65 7.52
C ALA A 85 -30.76 -10.61 8.23
N GLY A 86 -31.60 -9.92 7.46
CA GLY A 86 -32.53 -8.91 7.98
C GLY A 86 -31.87 -7.61 8.45
N THR A 87 -30.63 -7.32 8.04
CA THR A 87 -29.89 -6.09 8.36
C THR A 87 -29.12 -5.57 7.15
N ASP A 88 -28.55 -4.37 7.23
CA ASP A 88 -27.63 -3.79 6.23
C ASP A 88 -26.14 -4.18 6.46
N LEU A 89 -25.84 -5.03 7.45
CA LEU A 89 -24.47 -5.36 7.81
C LEU A 89 -23.92 -6.51 6.96
N TRP A 90 -22.83 -6.25 6.27
CA TRP A 90 -22.01 -7.23 5.56
C TRP A 90 -20.77 -7.55 6.38
N TYR A 91 -20.37 -8.82 6.40
CA TYR A 91 -19.16 -9.26 7.07
C TYR A 91 -18.40 -10.34 6.30
N GLN A 92 -17.09 -10.34 6.47
CA GLN A 92 -16.21 -11.43 6.08
C GLN A 92 -15.05 -11.51 7.09
N ALA A 93 -14.48 -12.70 7.29
CA ALA A 93 -13.35 -12.84 8.18
C ALA A 93 -12.27 -13.78 7.65
N PHE A 94 -11.03 -13.44 7.99
CA PHE A 94 -9.84 -14.21 7.64
C PHE A 94 -8.93 -14.32 8.86
N ALA A 95 -8.31 -15.48 9.03
CA ALA A 95 -7.11 -15.57 9.84
C ALA A 95 -5.99 -14.84 9.07
N THR A 96 -5.28 -13.97 9.77
CA THR A 96 -4.25 -13.09 9.21
C THR A 96 -3.00 -13.20 10.07
N GLU A 97 -1.83 -13.22 9.44
CA GLU A 97 -0.55 -13.27 10.16
C GLU A 97 -0.42 -12.10 11.15
N ALA A 98 0.19 -12.34 12.31
CA ALA A 98 0.23 -11.39 13.42
C ALA A 98 0.95 -10.06 13.06
N GLU A 99 1.88 -10.11 12.12
CA GLU A 99 2.68 -8.96 11.65
C GLU A 99 2.17 -8.41 10.32
N ALA A 100 1.02 -8.85 9.81
CA ALA A 100 0.58 -8.46 8.48
C ALA A 100 0.24 -6.97 8.38
N ARG A 101 0.65 -6.37 7.27
CA ARG A 101 0.18 -5.07 6.76
C ARG A 101 -0.44 -5.31 5.38
N LEU A 102 -1.75 -5.09 5.26
CA LEU A 102 -2.50 -5.39 4.05
C LEU A 102 -3.38 -4.20 3.67
N THR A 103 -3.62 -4.05 2.38
CA THR A 103 -4.54 -3.06 1.83
C THR A 103 -5.79 -3.72 1.26
N TYR A 104 -6.91 -3.02 1.33
CA TYR A 104 -8.20 -3.53 0.85
C TYR A 104 -9.21 -2.42 0.50
N LYS A 105 -10.25 -2.82 -0.21
CA LYS A 105 -11.47 -2.07 -0.53
C LYS A 105 -12.70 -2.97 -0.50
N TYR A 106 -13.86 -2.37 -0.33
CA TYR A 106 -15.13 -3.01 -0.63
C TYR A 106 -15.54 -2.74 -2.08
N VAL A 107 -16.13 -3.74 -2.72
CA VAL A 107 -16.73 -3.58 -4.05
C VAL A 107 -18.23 -3.84 -3.93
N ILE A 108 -19.01 -2.77 -4.08
CA ILE A 108 -20.46 -2.77 -3.96
C ILE A 108 -21.08 -3.02 -5.34
N ASP A 109 -21.94 -4.03 -5.40
CA ASP A 109 -22.64 -4.53 -6.59
C ASP A 109 -21.73 -4.88 -7.78
N GLY A 110 -20.42 -5.02 -7.54
CA GLY A 110 -19.40 -5.33 -8.55
C GLY A 110 -18.88 -4.12 -9.33
N GLU A 111 -19.38 -2.91 -9.05
CA GLU A 111 -19.05 -1.72 -9.82
C GLU A 111 -18.38 -0.63 -8.98
N THR A 112 -18.84 -0.45 -7.74
CA THR A 112 -18.43 0.68 -6.91
C THR A 112 -17.34 0.27 -5.92
N TRP A 113 -16.12 0.75 -6.15
CA TRP A 113 -14.97 0.51 -5.29
C TRP A 113 -14.88 1.61 -4.23
N VAL A 114 -15.00 1.24 -2.96
CA VAL A 114 -14.91 2.19 -1.85
C VAL A 114 -13.86 1.72 -0.84
N PRO A 115 -13.03 2.63 -0.29
CA PRO A 115 -12.32 2.34 0.94
C PRO A 115 -13.34 2.06 2.05
N ASP A 116 -12.88 1.36 3.09
CA ASP A 116 -13.62 1.18 4.33
C ASP A 116 -13.89 2.55 4.98
N PRO A 117 -15.16 2.99 5.03
CA PRO A 117 -15.50 4.32 5.55
C PRO A 117 -15.26 4.45 7.05
N HIS A 118 -15.07 3.33 7.77
CA HIS A 118 -14.90 3.30 9.22
C HIS A 118 -13.46 3.02 9.65
N ASN A 119 -12.55 2.75 8.70
CA ASN A 119 -11.12 2.60 8.98
C ASN A 119 -10.39 3.92 8.69
N PRO A 120 -9.92 4.67 9.72
CA PRO A 120 -9.24 5.94 9.51
C PRO A 120 -7.84 5.78 8.90
N ARG A 121 -7.31 4.55 8.82
CA ARG A 121 -6.01 4.28 8.21
C ARG A 121 -6.18 4.07 6.72
N LEU A 122 -5.59 4.99 5.95
CA LEU A 122 -5.44 4.86 4.51
C LEU A 122 -4.00 4.47 4.18
N ASP A 123 -3.83 3.68 3.13
CA ASP A 123 -2.53 3.54 2.50
C ASP A 123 -2.36 4.70 1.52
N GLU A 124 -1.32 5.52 1.73
CA GLU A 124 -1.04 6.70 0.90
C GLU A 124 -0.50 6.32 -0.50
N VAL A 125 -0.72 5.09 -0.99
CA VAL A 125 -0.16 4.59 -2.26
C VAL A 125 -0.95 5.18 -3.45
N GLY A 126 -0.56 6.38 -3.86
CA GLY A 126 -0.96 6.99 -5.13
C GLY A 126 -2.39 7.55 -5.17
N GLU A 127 -2.98 7.61 -6.37
CA GLU A 127 -4.32 8.20 -6.64
C GLU A 127 -5.50 7.35 -6.14
N TYR A 128 -5.24 6.18 -5.54
CA TYR A 128 -6.28 5.25 -5.11
C TYR A 128 -6.28 5.12 -3.58
N ASP A 129 -7.19 5.85 -2.92
CA ASP A 129 -7.37 5.75 -1.47
C ASP A 129 -7.77 4.32 -1.08
N ASN A 130 -6.84 3.53 -0.56
CA ASN A 130 -7.07 2.16 -0.08
C ASN A 130 -7.12 2.14 1.44
N SER A 131 -7.96 1.28 2.03
CA SER A 131 -7.94 1.08 3.48
C SER A 131 -6.78 0.21 3.89
N LEU A 132 -6.12 0.58 4.98
CA LEU A 132 -4.94 -0.08 5.50
C LEU A 132 -5.27 -0.90 6.76
N LEU A 133 -5.06 -2.21 6.69
CA LEU A 133 -5.00 -3.10 7.83
C LEU A 133 -3.55 -3.19 8.34
N GLN A 134 -3.37 -3.01 9.64
CA GLN A 134 -2.15 -3.34 10.36
C GLN A 134 -2.52 -4.25 11.53
N MET A 135 -1.97 -5.45 11.53
CA MET A 135 -2.14 -6.38 12.63
C MET A 135 -1.34 -5.90 13.86
N PRO A 136 -1.72 -6.30 15.09
CA PRO A 136 -1.17 -5.73 16.32
C PRO A 136 0.35 -5.84 16.46
N ASP A 137 0.96 -6.88 15.87
CA ASP A 137 2.40 -7.13 15.98
C ASP A 137 3.18 -6.55 14.78
N TYR A 138 2.50 -5.86 13.83
CA TYR A 138 3.20 -5.18 12.74
C TYR A 138 4.08 -4.05 13.27
N VAL A 139 5.38 -4.17 13.02
CA VAL A 139 6.37 -3.13 13.29
C VAL A 139 6.79 -2.50 11.96
N PRO A 140 6.55 -1.19 11.73
CA PRO A 140 7.09 -0.51 10.56
C PRO A 140 8.61 -0.66 10.48
N PRO A 141 9.19 -0.97 9.31
CA PRO A 141 10.64 -0.99 9.15
C PRO A 141 11.25 0.36 9.54
N PRO A 142 12.25 0.39 10.43
CA PRO A 142 12.79 1.65 10.96
C PRO A 142 13.34 2.54 9.84
N GLU A 143 13.91 1.96 8.79
CA GLU A 143 14.48 2.68 7.64
C GLU A 143 13.46 3.57 6.88
N VAL A 144 12.15 3.33 7.03
CA VAL A 144 11.13 4.17 6.41
C VAL A 144 10.95 5.50 7.17
N ALA A 145 11.25 5.51 8.47
CA ALA A 145 11.04 6.67 9.33
C ALA A 145 12.06 7.79 9.07
N TYR A 146 11.63 9.03 9.27
CA TYR A 146 12.52 10.19 9.23
C TYR A 146 13.16 10.41 10.60
N TYR A 147 14.49 10.44 10.65
CA TYR A 147 15.26 10.69 11.86
C TYR A 147 16.07 11.98 11.71
N PRO A 148 15.73 13.07 12.42
CA PRO A 148 16.36 14.39 12.20
C PRO A 148 17.83 14.47 12.60
N ASP A 149 18.30 13.53 13.43
CA ASP A 149 19.68 13.49 13.92
C ASP A 149 20.62 12.69 12.99
N LEU A 150 20.09 12.02 11.96
CA LEU A 150 20.91 11.31 10.99
C LEU A 150 21.58 12.27 10.00
N PRO A 151 22.80 11.96 9.52
CA PRO A 151 23.34 12.63 8.35
C PRO A 151 22.41 12.42 7.15
N HIS A 152 21.95 13.51 6.55
CA HIS A 152 21.03 13.46 5.41
C HIS A 152 21.75 13.70 4.08
N GLY A 153 21.37 12.89 3.09
CA GLY A 153 21.71 13.13 1.69
C GLY A 153 20.95 14.32 1.11
N ARG A 154 21.23 14.63 -0.15
CA ARG A 154 20.50 15.65 -0.92
C ARG A 154 19.75 15.00 -2.06
N LEU A 155 18.48 15.35 -2.23
CA LEU A 155 17.67 14.99 -3.37
C LEU A 155 17.54 16.19 -4.31
N ASP A 156 18.12 16.09 -5.49
CA ASP A 156 18.07 17.12 -6.53
C ASP A 156 17.13 16.69 -7.67
N THR A 157 16.45 17.64 -8.29
CA THR A 157 15.65 17.40 -9.49
C THR A 157 16.37 18.01 -10.68
N LEU A 158 16.87 17.18 -11.59
CA LEU A 158 17.72 17.60 -12.70
C LEU A 158 17.01 17.36 -14.04
N PRO A 159 16.98 18.35 -14.94
CA PRO A 159 16.47 18.14 -16.29
C PRO A 159 17.44 17.28 -17.08
N VAL A 160 16.90 16.33 -17.87
CA VAL A 160 17.70 15.59 -18.84
C VAL A 160 17.19 15.92 -20.23
N ASP A 161 18.09 16.47 -21.04
CA ASP A 161 17.85 16.69 -22.47
C ASP A 161 18.11 15.37 -23.21
N THR A 162 17.05 14.61 -23.40
CA THR A 162 17.11 13.28 -24.04
C THR A 162 16.89 13.43 -25.54
N GLN A 163 17.81 12.94 -26.36
CA GLN A 163 17.71 13.04 -27.82
C GLN A 163 16.56 12.20 -28.38
N ALA A 164 16.21 11.08 -27.75
CA ALA A 164 15.16 10.19 -28.25
C ALA A 164 13.73 10.61 -27.90
N TRP A 165 13.52 11.58 -27.00
CA TRP A 165 12.18 11.91 -26.49
C TRP A 165 11.94 13.43 -26.40
N PRO A 166 10.97 14.00 -27.14
CA PRO A 166 10.72 15.44 -27.18
C PRO A 166 10.02 16.02 -25.93
N GLN A 167 9.82 15.22 -24.88
CA GLN A 167 9.27 15.69 -23.60
C GLN A 167 10.39 15.71 -22.56
N CYS A 168 10.73 16.89 -22.05
CA CYS A 168 11.72 17.05 -20.99
C CYS A 168 11.38 16.15 -19.79
N ARG A 169 12.25 15.17 -19.49
CA ARG A 169 12.15 14.38 -18.26
C ARG A 169 13.00 15.03 -17.17
N HIS A 170 12.55 14.86 -15.94
CA HIS A 170 13.30 15.25 -14.75
C HIS A 170 13.77 13.96 -14.07
N LEU A 171 15.07 13.87 -13.80
CA LEU A 171 15.61 12.86 -12.92
C LEU A 171 15.61 13.38 -11.50
N LEU A 172 15.22 12.53 -10.56
CA LEU A 172 15.41 12.78 -9.14
C LEU A 172 16.71 12.06 -8.76
N VAL A 173 17.72 12.81 -8.33
CA VAL A 173 19.03 12.26 -8.00
C VAL A 173 19.30 12.48 -6.52
N TYR A 174 19.38 11.39 -5.77
CA TYR A 174 19.85 11.39 -4.40
C TYR A 174 21.37 11.24 -4.38
N THR A 175 22.04 12.11 -3.64
CA THR A 175 23.46 12.04 -3.33
C THR A 175 23.65 11.82 -1.82
N PRO A 176 24.60 10.95 -1.42
CA PRO A 176 24.71 10.54 -0.02
C PRO A 176 25.27 11.66 0.87
N PRO A 177 25.11 11.56 2.21
CA PRO A 177 25.63 12.54 3.13
C PRO A 177 27.13 12.81 2.91
N GLY A 178 27.49 14.09 2.76
CA GLY A 178 28.88 14.52 2.55
C GLY A 178 29.40 14.40 1.12
N TYR A 179 28.56 14.09 0.14
CA TYR A 179 28.91 14.01 -1.29
C TYR A 179 29.79 15.17 -1.78
N ASP A 180 29.36 16.43 -1.62
CA ASP A 180 30.10 17.60 -2.15
C ASP A 180 31.47 17.86 -1.48
N ARG A 181 31.77 17.16 -0.38
CA ARG A 181 33.04 17.32 0.37
C ARG A 181 34.05 16.22 0.06
N SER A 182 33.69 15.28 -0.82
CA SER A 182 34.48 14.12 -1.16
C SER A 182 34.90 14.14 -2.63
N ALA A 183 36.07 13.60 -2.94
CA ALA A 183 36.50 13.28 -4.30
C ALA A 183 36.28 11.79 -4.65
N GLN A 184 35.58 11.06 -3.78
CA GLN A 184 35.28 9.64 -3.96
C GLN A 184 34.26 9.45 -5.09
N ALA A 185 34.50 8.45 -5.94
CA ALA A 185 33.47 7.92 -6.83
C ALA A 185 32.51 7.00 -6.04
N TYR A 186 31.22 7.16 -6.28
CA TYR A 186 30.17 6.38 -5.61
C TYR A 186 29.56 5.38 -6.60
N PRO A 187 29.19 4.17 -6.16
CA PRO A 187 28.33 3.32 -6.97
C PRO A 187 26.96 3.98 -7.16
N THR A 188 26.36 3.75 -8.33
CA THR A 188 25.06 4.32 -8.70
C THR A 188 24.01 3.22 -8.80
N ALA A 189 22.84 3.45 -8.21
CA ALA A 189 21.67 2.58 -8.36
C ALA A 189 20.53 3.34 -9.05
N TYR A 190 19.89 2.69 -10.02
CA TYR A 190 18.78 3.27 -10.78
C TYR A 190 17.46 2.65 -10.34
N PHE A 191 16.49 3.49 -10.01
CA PHE A 191 15.18 3.09 -9.52
C PHE A 191 14.08 3.60 -10.45
N HIS A 192 13.09 2.75 -10.73
CA HIS A 192 11.91 3.11 -11.51
C HIS A 192 10.79 3.69 -10.62
N ASP A 193 9.79 4.30 -11.25
CA ASP A 193 8.70 5.02 -10.56
C ASP A 193 9.23 6.12 -9.61
N GLY A 194 10.12 6.98 -10.11
CA GLY A 194 10.94 7.88 -9.30
C GLY A 194 10.20 8.74 -8.26
N LEU A 195 9.10 9.38 -8.63
CA LEU A 195 8.28 10.17 -7.70
C LEU A 195 7.64 9.28 -6.62
N ASN A 196 7.25 8.05 -6.96
CA ASN A 196 6.71 7.10 -6.00
C ASN A 196 7.79 6.58 -5.05
N GLN A 197 9.04 6.44 -5.49
CA GLN A 197 10.16 6.11 -4.59
C GLN A 197 10.32 7.19 -3.51
N VAL A 198 10.15 8.46 -3.86
CA VAL A 198 10.25 9.57 -2.91
C VAL A 198 9.01 9.66 -2.02
N LYS A 199 7.82 9.70 -2.62
CA LYS A 199 6.57 10.00 -1.92
C LYS A 199 6.03 8.81 -1.13
N LEU A 200 6.09 7.61 -1.70
CA LEU A 200 5.45 6.41 -1.15
C LEU A 200 6.45 5.58 -0.37
N ALA A 201 7.56 5.20 -1.01
CA ALA A 201 8.56 4.33 -0.40
C ALA A 201 9.43 5.06 0.64
N LYS A 202 9.48 6.40 0.60
CA LYS A 202 10.37 7.22 1.44
C LYS A 202 11.86 6.91 1.22
N MET A 203 12.25 6.69 -0.04
CA MET A 203 13.60 6.29 -0.43
C MET A 203 14.72 7.14 0.19
N PRO A 204 14.64 8.48 0.28
CA PRO A 204 15.69 9.26 0.95
C PRO A 204 15.91 8.87 2.42
N ASN A 205 14.83 8.60 3.18
CA ASN A 205 14.93 8.15 4.57
C ASN A 205 15.61 6.77 4.65
N ILE A 206 15.21 5.87 3.76
CA ILE A 206 15.77 4.51 3.69
C ILE A 206 17.27 4.58 3.42
N LEU A 207 17.69 5.36 2.44
CA LEU A 207 19.10 5.49 2.08
C LEU A 207 19.90 6.13 3.21
N ASP A 208 19.42 7.24 3.81
CA ASP A 208 20.09 7.89 4.94
C ASP A 208 20.27 6.91 6.12
N TYR A 209 19.20 6.18 6.49
CA TYR A 209 19.24 5.20 7.57
C TYR A 209 20.22 4.07 7.26
N LEU A 210 20.12 3.42 6.10
CA LEU A 210 20.96 2.28 5.77
C LEU A 210 22.45 2.66 5.64
N ILE A 211 22.75 3.88 5.16
CA ILE A 211 24.12 4.41 5.08
C ILE A 211 24.66 4.70 6.48
N ASP A 212 23.90 5.40 7.33
CA ASP A 212 24.32 5.71 8.70
C ASP A 212 24.55 4.45 9.55
N GLN A 213 23.68 3.46 9.40
CA GLN A 213 23.81 2.16 10.07
C GLN A 213 24.92 1.27 9.47
N GLY A 214 25.59 1.71 8.40
CA GLY A 214 26.65 0.96 7.72
C GLY A 214 26.17 -0.33 7.06
N GLN A 215 24.86 -0.47 6.81
CA GLN A 215 24.28 -1.63 6.15
C GLN A 215 24.52 -1.61 4.64
N ILE A 216 24.67 -0.41 4.06
CA ILE A 216 25.14 -0.20 2.69
C ILE A 216 26.28 0.82 2.67
N GLN A 217 27.15 0.73 1.66
CA GLN A 217 28.07 1.83 1.36
C GLN A 217 27.29 3.06 0.84
N PRO A 218 27.80 4.28 0.99
CA PRO A 218 27.24 5.45 0.33
C PRO A 218 27.05 5.23 -1.17
N ILE A 219 25.87 5.53 -1.70
CA ILE A 219 25.52 5.38 -3.12
C ILE A 219 24.89 6.66 -3.68
N ILE A 220 24.98 6.86 -4.98
CA ILE A 220 24.07 7.75 -5.71
C ILE A 220 22.83 6.94 -6.08
N ALA A 221 21.64 7.49 -5.88
CA ALA A 221 20.39 6.87 -6.33
C ALA A 221 19.69 7.76 -7.36
N VAL A 222 19.49 7.23 -8.56
CA VAL A 222 18.84 7.92 -9.69
C VAL A 222 17.42 7.37 -9.82
N LEU A 223 16.44 8.17 -9.46
CA LEU A 223 15.03 7.79 -9.46
C LEU A 223 14.37 8.34 -10.74
N ILE A 224 14.00 7.42 -11.62
CA ILE A 224 13.55 7.68 -12.99
C ILE A 224 12.02 7.63 -13.04
N GLU A 225 11.41 8.76 -13.37
CA GLU A 225 9.97 8.83 -13.58
C GLU A 225 9.59 8.37 -15.00
N PRO A 226 8.62 7.44 -15.16
CA PRO A 226 8.05 7.16 -16.47
C PRO A 226 7.23 8.37 -16.97
N ALA A 227 7.26 8.66 -18.27
CA ALA A 227 6.44 9.73 -18.85
C ALA A 227 5.00 9.25 -19.05
N ASP A 228 4.88 8.00 -19.52
CA ASP A 228 3.63 7.24 -19.56
C ASP A 228 3.96 5.84 -19.06
N ARG A 229 3.54 5.51 -17.83
CA ARG A 229 3.87 4.23 -17.19
C ARG A 229 3.38 3.03 -18.00
N ASN A 230 2.21 3.12 -18.62
CA ASN A 230 1.64 2.01 -19.40
C ASN A 230 2.42 1.79 -20.69
N ARG A 231 2.83 2.86 -21.36
CA ARG A 231 3.69 2.76 -22.54
C ARG A 231 5.11 2.34 -22.17
N ASP A 232 5.73 3.00 -21.20
CA ASP A 232 7.15 2.86 -20.86
C ASP A 232 7.47 1.48 -20.27
N TYR A 233 6.51 0.80 -19.64
CA TYR A 233 6.74 -0.51 -19.04
C TYR A 233 6.07 -1.68 -19.77
N ALA A 234 5.21 -1.43 -20.76
CA ALA A 234 4.52 -2.49 -21.48
C ALA A 234 4.88 -2.53 -22.97
N PHE A 235 4.63 -3.70 -23.58
CA PHE A 235 4.76 -3.93 -25.03
C PHE A 235 6.05 -3.35 -25.61
N GLU A 236 6.02 -2.77 -26.80
CA GLU A 236 7.21 -2.26 -27.47
C GLU A 236 7.89 -1.11 -26.72
N GLY A 237 7.12 -0.29 -25.99
CA GLY A 237 7.63 0.87 -25.29
C GLY A 237 8.65 0.54 -24.18
N ARG A 238 8.61 -0.67 -23.62
CA ARG A 238 9.62 -1.16 -22.65
C ARG A 238 11.04 -1.19 -23.23
N PHE A 239 11.17 -1.45 -24.53
CA PHE A 239 12.48 -1.49 -25.19
C PHE A 239 13.03 -0.08 -25.41
N ASP A 240 12.16 0.85 -25.81
CA ASP A 240 12.52 2.27 -25.95
C ASP A 240 12.94 2.85 -24.59
N PHE A 241 12.19 2.53 -23.53
CA PHE A 241 12.51 2.98 -22.19
C PHE A 241 13.83 2.39 -21.69
N ALA A 242 14.07 1.09 -21.91
CA ALA A 242 15.36 0.48 -21.58
C ALA A 242 16.54 1.10 -22.35
N ALA A 243 16.34 1.40 -23.64
CA ALA A 243 17.35 2.06 -24.47
C ALA A 243 17.63 3.48 -23.96
N LEU A 244 16.60 4.25 -23.62
CA LEU A 244 16.73 5.58 -23.00
C LEU A 244 17.58 5.51 -21.72
N VAL A 245 17.28 4.59 -20.82
CA VAL A 245 18.02 4.44 -19.56
C VAL A 245 19.49 4.10 -19.86
N ALA A 246 19.74 3.10 -20.69
CA ALA A 246 21.09 2.58 -20.91
C ALA A 246 21.97 3.49 -21.78
N GLN A 247 21.38 4.19 -22.75
CA GLN A 247 22.13 4.94 -23.77
C GLN A 247 22.16 6.44 -23.53
N GLU A 248 21.26 6.97 -22.70
CA GLU A 248 21.18 8.42 -22.44
C GLU A 248 21.31 8.72 -20.94
N VAL A 249 20.49 8.10 -20.08
CA VAL A 249 20.50 8.42 -18.64
C VAL A 249 21.79 7.97 -17.97
N VAL A 250 22.24 6.74 -18.19
CA VAL A 250 23.47 6.23 -17.59
C VAL A 250 24.69 7.08 -18.00
N PRO A 251 24.96 7.33 -19.29
CA PRO A 251 26.05 8.23 -19.68
C PRO A 251 25.94 9.65 -19.11
N TRP A 252 24.74 10.22 -19.07
CA TRP A 252 24.53 11.56 -18.52
C TRP A 252 24.83 11.65 -17.02
N VAL A 253 24.58 10.57 -16.26
CA VAL A 253 24.91 10.51 -14.82
C VAL A 253 26.41 10.31 -14.58
N ASP A 254 27.09 9.62 -15.50
CA ASP A 254 28.52 9.29 -15.38
C ASP A 254 29.46 10.44 -15.84
N ASP A 255 28.95 11.40 -16.61
CA ASP A 255 29.68 12.59 -17.11
C ASP A 255 29.86 13.71 -16.05
#